data_AF-A0A397CDG3-F1
#
_entry.id   AF-A0A397CDG3-F1
#
_cell.length_a   1.000
_cell.length_b   1.000
_cell.length_c   1.000
_cell.angle_alpha   90.00
_cell.angle_beta   90.00
_cell.angle_gamma   90.00
#
_symmetry.space_group_name_H-M   'P 1'
#
loop_
_entity.id
_entity.type
_entity.pdbx_description
1 polymer ?
#
loop_
_entity_poly.entity_id
_entity_poly.type
_entity_poly.pdbx_seq_one_letter_code
_entity_poly.pdbx_strand_id
1 'polypeptide(L)'
;LSTVFFEKAMLSAINMDSFVAIFIGFTLFAATTFSVILCMDVLECFLHALRLHWVEFQSKFYKADGRKFHPFNFKEMIRATQFEAVD
;
A
#
# COMPACT_ATOMS: atom_id res chain seq x y z
N LEU A 1 5.33 -9.33 -17.90
CA LEU A 1 4.27 -8.29 -17.97
C LEU A 1 4.86 -6.90 -18.22
N SER A 2 5.82 -6.41 -17.42
CA SER A 2 6.40 -5.07 -17.60
C SER A 2 7.14 -4.88 -18.94
N THR A 3 7.79 -5.92 -19.47
CA THR A 3 8.44 -5.88 -20.79
C THR A 3 7.46 -5.60 -21.91
N VAL A 4 6.26 -6.18 -21.85
CA VAL A 4 5.18 -5.96 -22.84
C VAL A 4 4.62 -4.55 -22.73
N PHE A 5 4.43 -4.04 -21.51
CA PHE A 5 4.00 -2.65 -21.30
C PHE A 5 5.02 -1.65 -21.85
N PHE A 6 6.31 -1.89 -21.63
CA PHE A 6 7.39 -1.05 -22.16
C PHE A 6 7.44 -1.07 -23.69
N GLU A 7 7.26 -2.25 -24.29
CA GLU A 7 7.26 -2.41 -25.73
C GLU A 7 6.04 -1.75 -26.41
N LYS A 8 4.87 -1.78 -25.76
CA LYS A 8 3.65 -1.20 -26.33
C LYS A 8 3.47 0.29 -26.04
N ALA A 9 3.95 0.79 -24.90
CA ALA A 9 3.81 2.20 -24.55
C ALA A 9 5.00 3.05 -25.01
N MET A 10 6.23 2.69 -24.60
CA MET A 10 7.39 3.56 -24.81
C MET A 10 7.98 3.42 -26.22
N LEU A 11 8.07 2.19 -26.73
CA LEU A 11 8.54 1.92 -28.09
C LEU A 11 7.59 2.50 -29.15
N SER A 12 6.28 2.51 -28.88
CA SER A 12 5.30 3.19 -29.74
C SER A 12 5.44 4.71 -29.71
N ALA A 13 5.67 5.30 -28.53
CA ALA A 13 5.82 6.76 -28.39
C ALA A 13 7.10 7.28 -29.07
N ILE A 14 8.19 6.51 -29.06
CA ILE A 14 9.46 6.86 -29.71
C ILE A 14 9.32 6.84 -31.25
N ASN A 15 8.53 5.92 -31.82
CA ASN A 15 8.30 5.86 -33.27
C ASN A 15 7.50 7.06 -33.83
N MET A 16 6.86 7.87 -32.98
CA MET A 16 6.08 9.03 -33.42
C MET A 16 6.93 10.30 -33.63
N ASP A 17 8.24 10.25 -33.35
CA ASP A 17 9.30 11.29 -33.54
C ASP A 17 8.97 12.71 -33.01
N SER A 18 7.83 12.88 -32.34
CA SER A 18 7.31 14.17 -31.87
C SER A 18 7.50 14.29 -30.37
N PHE A 19 8.23 15.34 -29.96
CA PHE A 19 8.61 15.59 -28.57
C PHE A 19 7.40 15.59 -27.59
N VAL A 20 6.28 16.18 -28.02
CA VAL A 20 5.04 16.23 -27.22
C VAL A 20 4.43 14.84 -27.03
N ALA A 21 4.43 13.99 -28.07
CA ALA A 21 3.89 12.64 -28.00
C ALA A 21 4.72 11.74 -27.07
N ILE A 22 6.05 11.91 -27.07
CA ILE A 22 6.95 11.19 -26.16
C ILE A 22 6.68 11.58 -24.70
N PHE A 23 6.47 12.86 -24.41
CA PHE A 23 6.24 13.32 -23.03
C PHE A 23 4.90 12.81 -22.46
N ILE A 24 3.84 12.79 -23.28
CA ILE A 24 2.53 12.25 -22.91
C ILE A 24 2.59 10.71 -22.79
N GLY A 25 3.28 10.04 -23.71
CA GLY A 25 3.50 8.60 -23.66
C GLY A 25 4.26 8.16 -22.40
N PHE A 26 5.25 8.95 -21.97
CA PHE A 26 6.00 8.68 -20.74
C PHE A 26 5.14 8.83 -19.48
N THR A 27 4.34 9.90 -19.38
CA THR A 27 3.45 10.09 -18.22
C THR A 27 2.37 9.01 -18.14
N LEU A 28 1.77 8.61 -19.27
CA LEU A 28 0.83 7.48 -19.32
C LEU A 28 1.49 6.14 -18.96
N PHE A 29 2.71 5.91 -19.44
CA PHE A 29 3.47 4.70 -19.11
C PHE A 29 3.81 4.63 -17.61
N ALA A 30 4.24 5.73 -17.02
CA ALA A 30 4.54 5.83 -15.60
C ALA A 30 3.28 5.61 -14.74
N ALA A 31 2.16 6.25 -15.10
CA ALA A 31 0.89 6.11 -14.40
C ALA A 31 0.34 4.67 -14.47
N THR A 32 0.40 4.05 -15.66
CA THR A 32 -0.06 2.66 -15.85
C THR A 32 0.80 1.67 -15.08
N THR A 33 2.13 1.86 -15.10
CA THR A 33 3.07 1.02 -14.34
C THR A 33 2.82 1.14 -12.83
N PHE A 34 2.59 2.35 -12.33
CA PHE A 34 2.28 2.57 -10.93
C PHE A 34 0.92 1.96 -10.55
N SER A 35 -0.13 2.21 -11.34
CA SER A 35 -1.48 1.76 -11.00
C SER A 35 -1.68 0.26 -11.12
N VAL A 36 -1.12 -0.38 -12.16
CA VAL A 36 -1.37 -1.81 -12.42
C VAL A 36 -0.29 -2.64 -11.74
N ILE A 37 0.97 -2.44 -12.09
CA ILE A 37 2.05 -3.32 -11.61
C ILE A 37 2.36 -3.04 -10.13
N LEU A 38 2.39 -1.78 -9.70
CA LEU A 38 2.69 -1.49 -8.30
C LEU A 38 1.48 -1.75 -7.39
N CYS A 39 0.29 -1.22 -7.70
CA CYS A 39 -0.83 -1.37 -6.77
C CYS A 39 -1.49 -2.75 -6.80
N MET A 40 -1.61 -3.41 -7.95
CA MET A 40 -2.31 -4.69 -8.04
C MET A 40 -1.38 -5.84 -7.66
N ASP A 41 -0.22 -5.96 -8.33
CA ASP A 41 0.66 -7.12 -8.15
C ASP A 41 1.40 -7.08 -6.79
N VAL A 42 1.81 -5.91 -6.29
CA VAL A 42 2.51 -5.82 -4.99
C VAL A 42 1.56 -6.10 -3.83
N LEU A 43 0.29 -5.71 -3.93
CA LEU A 43 -0.68 -5.90 -2.83
C LEU A 43 -1.04 -7.38 -2.69
N GLU A 44 -1.17 -8.11 -3.81
CA GLU A 44 -1.27 -9.57 -3.80
C GLU A 44 -0.03 -10.21 -3.15
N CYS A 45 1.17 -9.81 -3.57
CA CYS A 45 2.42 -10.30 -3.00
C CYS A 45 2.55 -10.00 -1.49
N PHE A 46 2.15 -8.79 -1.07
CA PHE A 46 2.14 -8.36 0.33
C PHE A 46 1.20 -9.20 1.20
N LEU A 47 -0.03 -9.45 0.73
CA LEU A 47 -1.00 -10.29 1.45
C LEU A 47 -0.52 -11.74 1.56
N HIS A 48 0.12 -12.27 0.51
CA HIS A 48 0.75 -13.59 0.58
C HIS A 48 1.89 -13.65 1.62
N ALA A 49 2.76 -12.64 1.63
CA ALA A 49 3.82 -12.52 2.63
C ALA A 49 3.26 -12.37 4.06
N LEU A 50 2.20 -11.58 4.24
CA LEU A 50 1.52 -11.41 5.52
C LEU A 50 0.87 -12.72 5.99
N ARG A 51 0.26 -13.49 5.08
CA ARG A 51 -0.31 -14.80 5.41
C ARG A 51 0.75 -15.76 5.90
N LEU A 52 1.92 -15.80 5.25
CA LEU A 52 3.07 -16.59 5.71
C LEU A 52 3.55 -16.11 7.09
N HIS A 53 3.68 -14.80 7.29
CA HIS A 53 4.05 -14.23 8.60
C HIS A 53 3.06 -14.63 9.71
N TRP A 54 1.77 -14.54 9.43
CA TRP A 54 0.77 -14.83 10.45
C TRP A 54 0.62 -16.34 10.68
N VAL A 55 0.45 -17.14 9.64
CA VAL A 55 0.20 -18.58 9.80
C VAL A 55 1.47 -19.33 10.18
N GLU A 56 2.60 -18.99 9.58
CA GLU A 56 3.82 -19.77 9.71
C GLU A 56 4.75 -19.24 10.82
N PHE A 57 4.80 -17.92 11.04
CA PHE A 57 5.65 -17.32 12.09
C PHE A 57 4.93 -17.15 13.44
N GLN A 58 3.66 -16.73 13.49
CA GLN A 58 2.94 -16.56 14.78
C GLN A 58 2.50 -17.88 15.40
N SER A 59 2.11 -18.88 14.60
CA SER A 59 1.67 -20.18 15.13
C SER A 59 2.79 -20.98 15.82
N LYS A 60 4.07 -20.68 15.50
CA LYS A 60 5.24 -21.40 16.04
C LYS A 60 5.87 -20.73 17.27
N PHE A 61 5.74 -19.41 17.42
CA PHE A 61 6.45 -18.64 18.46
C PHE A 61 5.55 -17.75 19.34
N TYR A 62 4.28 -17.50 18.96
CA TYR A 62 3.39 -16.61 19.70
C TYR A 62 2.26 -17.40 20.38
N LYS A 63 2.37 -17.59 21.71
CA LYS A 63 1.35 -18.30 22.52
C LYS A 63 0.07 -17.51 22.78
N ALA A 64 -0.07 -16.28 22.25
CA ALA A 64 -1.26 -15.43 22.34
C ALA A 64 -1.86 -15.21 23.75
N ASP A 65 -1.14 -15.54 24.82
CA ASP A 65 -1.61 -15.42 26.20
C ASP A 65 -1.19 -14.08 26.84
N GLY A 66 -1.36 -12.99 26.07
CA GLY A 66 -0.97 -11.64 26.44
C GLY A 66 -2.19 -10.76 26.69
N ARG A 67 -2.24 -10.08 27.84
CA ARG A 67 -3.24 -9.05 28.11
C ARG A 67 -2.81 -7.76 27.42
N LYS A 68 -3.66 -7.17 26.57
CA LYS A 68 -3.39 -5.85 25.99
C LYS A 68 -3.26 -4.84 27.13
N PHE A 69 -2.07 -4.27 27.28
CA PHE A 69 -1.82 -3.24 28.28
C PHE A 69 -2.56 -1.96 27.88
N HIS A 70 -3.57 -1.58 28.67
CA HIS A 70 -4.16 -0.26 28.61
C HIS A 70 -3.47 0.63 29.66
N PRO A 71 -2.59 1.56 29.25
CA PRO A 71 -2.04 2.52 30.18
C PRO A 71 -3.16 3.41 30.72
N PHE A 72 -3.11 3.70 32.02
CA PHE A 72 -4.00 4.67 32.64
C PHE A 72 -3.61 6.08 32.18
N ASN A 73 -4.42 6.69 31.31
CA ASN A 73 -4.17 8.02 30.76
C ASN A 73 -5.10 9.06 31.39
N PHE A 74 -4.55 9.87 32.31
CA PHE A 74 -5.28 10.95 32.97
C PHE A 74 -5.89 11.97 31.99
N LYS A 75 -5.26 12.20 30.83
CA LYS A 75 -5.77 13.14 29.81
C LYS A 75 -7.07 12.67 29.18
N GLU A 76 -7.26 11.35 29.09
CA GLU A 76 -8.44 10.73 28.48
C GLU A 76 -9.63 10.75 29.45
N MET A 77 -9.40 10.49 30.74
CA MET A 77 -10.43 10.67 31.78
C MET A 77 -10.89 12.12 31.90
N ILE A 78 -9.96 13.08 31.96
CA ILE A 78 -10.33 14.49 32.11
C ILE A 78 -11.17 14.95 30.91
N ARG A 79 -10.86 14.50 29.70
CA ARG A 79 -11.68 14.80 28.50
C ARG A 79 -13.08 14.18 28.61
N ALA A 80 -13.20 12.93 29.06
CA ALA A 80 -14.50 12.28 29.25
C ALA A 80 -15.37 13.04 30.28
N THR A 81 -14.80 13.43 31.42
CA THR A 81 -15.51 14.20 32.46
C THR A 81 -15.86 15.63 32.00
N GLN A 82 -15.04 16.26 31.17
CA GLN A 82 -15.34 17.60 30.63
C GLN A 82 -16.42 17.58 29.54
N PHE A 83 -16.57 16.48 28.79
CA PHE A 83 -17.62 16.34 27.79
C PHE A 83 -18.99 16.17 28.45
N GLU A 84 -19.07 15.36 29.52
CA GLU A 84 -20.30 15.14 30.31
C GLU A 84 -20.72 16.35 31.19
N ALA A 85 -19.86 17.37 31.31
CA ALA A 85 -20.17 18.62 32.01
C ALA A 85 -20.61 19.77 31.08
N VAL A 86 -20.58 19.55 29.76
CA VAL A 86 -20.94 20.55 28.73
C VAL A 86 -22.26 20.21 28.02
N ASP A 87 -22.70 18.95 28.11
CA ASP A 87 -24.07 18.50 27.80
C ASP A 87 -25.00 18.65 29.03
#